data_AF-A0A6I8MBV5-F1
#
_entry.id   AF-A0A6I8MBV5-F1
#
_cell.length_a   1.000
_cell.length_b   1.000
_cell.length_c   1.000
_cell.angle_alpha   90.00
_cell.angle_beta   90.00
_cell.angle_gamma   90.00
#
_symmetry.space_group_name_H-M   'P 1'
#
loop_
_entity.id
_entity.type
_entity.pdbx_description
1 polymer ?
#
loop_
_entity_poly.entity_id
_entity_poly.type
_entity_poly.pdbx_seq_one_letter_code
_entity_poly.pdbx_strand_id
1 'polypeptide(L)'
;MKIYIFMFILLVFLELVCSFMLIFNVKKSENLSLGLLILNMLVVILSYITKVSFFYNIIYSSIKFNIFYLVINFILILGYFGIDDNLKPIHRIFVSLFYLLNTFGLIIFILN
;
A
#
# COMPACT_ATOMS: atom_id res chain seq x y z
N MET A 1 14.96 12.88 -11.98
CA MET A 1 13.61 12.52 -12.49
C MET A 1 13.49 11.04 -12.87
N LYS A 2 14.36 10.48 -13.72
CA LYS A 2 14.29 9.06 -14.17
C LYS A 2 14.33 8.01 -13.06
N ILE A 3 15.15 8.20 -12.02
CA ILE A 3 15.29 7.25 -10.89
C ILE A 3 13.97 7.14 -10.10
N TYR A 4 13.28 8.25 -9.87
CA TYR A 4 12.02 8.25 -9.14
C TYR A 4 10.92 7.51 -9.90
N ILE A 5 10.80 7.74 -11.22
CA ILE A 5 9.84 7.02 -12.08
C ILE A 5 10.10 5.50 -12.04
N PHE A 6 11.36 5.09 -12.06
CA PHE A 6 11.72 3.67 -11.91
C PHE A 6 11.31 3.10 -10.55
N MET A 7 11.54 3.83 -9.46
CA MET A 7 11.08 3.43 -8.12
C MET A 7 9.54 3.32 -8.05
N PHE A 8 8.80 4.16 -8.76
CA PHE A 8 7.34 4.08 -8.84
C PHE A 8 6.84 2.84 -9.56
N ILE A 9 7.40 2.58 -10.74
CA ILE A 9 7.04 1.38 -11.51
C ILE A 9 7.35 0.12 -10.68
N LEU A 10 8.47 0.11 -9.96
CA LEU A 10 8.83 -0.98 -9.06
C LEU A 10 7.81 -1.15 -7.92
N LEU A 11 7.36 -0.06 -7.30
CA LEU A 11 6.35 -0.11 -6.23
C LEU A 11 5.02 -0.66 -6.76
N VAL A 12 4.54 -0.14 -7.90
CA VAL A 12 3.31 -0.63 -8.54
C VAL A 12 3.42 -2.12 -8.85
N PHE A 13 4.55 -2.56 -9.38
CA PHE A 13 4.79 -3.98 -9.68
C PHE A 13 4.78 -4.83 -8.40
N LEU A 14 5.42 -4.37 -7.32
CA LEU A 14 5.46 -5.09 -6.04
C LEU A 14 4.08 -5.23 -5.40
N GLU A 15 3.29 -4.16 -5.36
CA GLU A 15 1.93 -4.19 -4.82
C GLU A 15 1.00 -5.09 -5.65
N LEU A 16 1.14 -5.05 -6.98
CA LEU A 16 0.37 -5.90 -7.89
C LEU A 16 0.71 -7.38 -7.70
N VAL A 17 2.01 -7.73 -7.67
CA VAL A 17 2.46 -9.11 -7.38
C VAL A 17 1.99 -9.56 -6.00
N CYS A 18 2.10 -8.70 -4.98
CA CYS A 18 1.64 -9.01 -3.62
C CYS A 18 0.14 -9.29 -3.57
N SER A 19 -0.67 -8.50 -4.28
CA SER A 19 -2.13 -8.69 -4.35
C SER A 19 -2.49 -10.07 -4.91
N PHE A 20 -1.86 -10.48 -6.02
CA PHE A 20 -2.07 -11.82 -6.59
C PHE A 20 -1.59 -12.92 -5.65
N MET A 21 -0.42 -12.76 -5.02
CA MET A 21 0.08 -13.75 -4.07
C MET A 21 -0.85 -13.96 -2.87
N LEU A 22 -1.48 -12.90 -2.36
CA LEU A 22 -2.46 -12.97 -1.28
C LEU A 22 -3.75 -13.66 -1.73
N ILE A 23 -4.26 -13.34 -2.93
CA ILE A 23 -5.47 -13.97 -3.51
C ILE A 23 -5.25 -15.46 -3.73
N PHE A 24 -4.09 -15.85 -4.27
CA PHE A 24 -3.74 -17.25 -4.51
C PHE A 24 -3.19 -17.97 -3.27
N ASN A 25 -3.21 -17.32 -2.09
CA ASN A 25 -2.77 -17.89 -0.83
C ASN A 25 -1.36 -18.52 -0.90
N VAL A 26 -0.43 -17.81 -1.53
CA VAL A 26 0.96 -18.25 -1.66
C VAL A 26 1.62 -18.22 -0.27
N LYS A 27 2.32 -19.29 0.11
CA LYS A 27 3.03 -19.38 1.41
C LYS A 27 3.99 -18.20 1.58
N LYS A 28 4.03 -17.61 2.79
CA LYS A 28 4.84 -16.43 3.18
C LYS A 28 4.43 -15.10 2.52
N SER A 29 3.35 -15.04 1.74
CA SER A 29 2.81 -13.78 1.19
C SER A 29 2.43 -12.77 2.28
N GLU A 30 1.98 -13.26 3.45
CA GLU A 30 1.58 -12.44 4.59
C GLU A 30 2.71 -11.55 5.12
N ASN A 31 3.93 -12.07 5.24
CA ASN A 31 5.07 -11.29 5.72
C ASN A 31 5.48 -10.22 4.70
N LEU A 32 5.40 -10.55 3.40
CA LEU A 32 5.70 -9.60 2.32
C LEU A 32 4.65 -8.48 2.27
N SER A 33 3.37 -8.82 2.43
CA SER A 33 2.30 -7.83 2.54
C SER A 33 2.41 -6.97 3.78
N LEU A 34 2.81 -7.51 4.93
CA LEU A 34 3.03 -6.73 6.13
C LEU A 34 4.19 -5.74 5.95
N GLY A 35 5.30 -6.19 5.35
CA GLY A 35 6.43 -5.34 5.01
C GLY A 35 6.05 -4.19 4.07
N LEU A 36 5.21 -4.45 3.06
CA LEU A 36 4.71 -3.43 2.14
C LEU A 36 3.78 -2.42 2.84
N LEU A 37 2.88 -2.85 3.74
CA LEU A 37 2.04 -1.93 4.52
C LEU A 37 2.89 -1.01 5.40
N ILE A 38 3.92 -1.55 6.05
CA ILE A 38 4.85 -0.77 6.88
C ILE A 38 5.63 0.23 6.03
N LEU A 39 6.12 -0.21 4.87
CA LEU A 39 6.81 0.67 3.92
C LEU A 39 5.89 1.81 3.48
N ASN A 40 4.63 1.51 3.13
CA ASN A 40 3.64 2.53 2.77
C ASN A 40 3.41 3.54 3.91
N MET A 41 3.26 3.07 5.15
CA MET A 41 3.16 3.96 6.31
C MET A 41 4.40 4.87 6.47
N LEU A 42 5.60 4.32 6.32
CA LEU A 42 6.84 5.09 6.42
C LEU A 42 6.95 6.14 5.33
N VAL A 43 6.62 5.80 4.09
CA VAL A 43 6.65 6.76 2.97
C VAL A 43 5.66 7.89 3.20
N VAL A 44 4.45 7.60 3.72
CA VAL A 44 3.46 8.63 4.07
C VAL A 44 3.97 9.52 5.21
N ILE A 45 4.57 8.96 6.26
CA ILE A 45 5.10 9.76 7.37
C ILE A 45 6.27 10.64 6.90
N LEU A 46 7.18 10.08 6.11
CA LEU A 46 8.32 10.82 5.55
C LEU A 46 7.87 11.94 4.63
N SER A 47 6.80 11.74 3.84
CA SER A 47 6.24 12.79 2.98
C SER A 47 5.68 13.96 3.79
N TYR A 48 5.03 13.66 4.94
CA TYR A 48 4.57 14.65 5.90
C TYR A 48 5.71 15.47 6.51
N ILE A 49 6.79 14.81 6.96
CA ILE A 49 7.91 15.46 7.64
C ILE A 49 8.70 16.35 6.67
N THR A 50 8.98 15.83 5.48
CA THR A 50 9.89 16.50 4.54
C THR A 50 9.19 17.59 3.71
N LYS A 51 7.85 17.67 3.76
CA LYS A 51 7.03 18.57 2.91
C LYS A 51 7.37 18.46 1.42
N VAL A 52 7.96 17.35 0.99
CA VAL A 52 8.36 17.14 -0.40
C VAL A 52 7.09 16.93 -1.21
N SER A 53 6.71 17.96 -1.97
CA SER A 53 5.54 18.00 -2.86
C SER A 53 5.46 16.80 -3.81
N PHE A 54 6.61 16.22 -4.17
CA PHE A 54 6.67 15.04 -5.03
C PHE A 54 6.03 13.82 -4.36
N PHE A 55 6.38 13.48 -3.12
CA PHE A 55 5.71 12.40 -2.37
C PHE A 55 4.27 12.76 -2.00
N TYR A 56 3.98 14.05 -1.83
CA TYR A 56 2.65 14.59 -1.53
C TYR A 56 1.65 14.33 -2.66
N ASN A 57 2.07 14.51 -3.92
CA ASN A 57 1.23 14.25 -5.09
C ASN A 57 1.02 12.76 -5.36
N ILE A 58 1.99 11.94 -4.96
CA ILE A 58 2.09 10.53 -5.30
C ILE A 58 1.20 9.63 -4.43
N ILE A 59 0.95 10.01 -3.17
CA ILE A 59 -0.01 9.30 -2.31
C ILE A 59 -1.36 10.04 -2.34
N TYR A 60 -1.38 11.32 -2.73
CA TYR A 60 -2.55 12.18 -2.56
C TYR A 60 -2.77 13.21 -3.67
N SER A 61 -3.57 12.86 -4.67
CA SER A 61 -4.34 13.86 -5.43
C SER A 61 -5.52 14.46 -4.63
N SER A 62 -5.67 14.09 -3.34
CA SER A 62 -6.73 14.64 -2.48
C SER A 62 -6.22 14.99 -1.08
N ILE A 63 -5.53 16.13 -0.97
CA ILE A 63 -4.98 16.75 0.26
C ILE A 63 -5.92 16.72 1.50
N LYS A 64 -7.21 16.38 1.34
CA LYS A 64 -8.20 16.18 2.42
C LYS A 64 -8.22 14.80 3.09
N PHE A 65 -7.67 13.73 2.51
CA PHE A 65 -7.88 12.37 3.05
C PHE A 65 -6.65 11.67 3.66
N ASN A 66 -5.47 12.27 3.69
CA ASN A 66 -4.20 11.65 4.18
C ASN A 66 -4.29 10.82 5.47
N ILE A 67 -5.03 11.32 6.46
CA ILE A 67 -5.22 10.64 7.74
C ILE A 67 -6.01 9.33 7.55
N PHE A 68 -6.98 9.30 6.64
CA PHE A 68 -7.75 8.07 6.37
C PHE A 68 -6.88 6.98 5.75
N TYR A 69 -5.95 7.29 4.85
CA TYR A 69 -5.04 6.28 4.29
C TYR A 69 -4.08 5.71 5.35
N LEU A 70 -3.56 6.56 6.25
CA LEU A 70 -2.78 6.12 7.41
C LEU A 70 -3.62 5.22 8.33
N VAL A 71 -4.85 5.62 8.64
CA VAL A 71 -5.77 4.85 9.49
C VAL A 71 -6.10 3.49 8.86
N ILE A 72 -6.38 3.44 7.55
CA ILE A 72 -6.64 2.18 6.84
C ILE A 72 -5.40 1.27 6.89
N ASN A 73 -4.22 1.78 6.55
CA ASN A 73 -2.98 1.00 6.66
C ASN A 73 -2.76 0.48 8.08
N PHE A 74 -2.99 1.32 9.09
CA PHE A 74 -2.84 0.93 10.48
C PHE A 74 -3.82 -0.18 10.89
N ILE A 75 -5.10 -0.07 10.51
CA ILE A 75 -6.11 -1.12 10.73
C ILE A 75 -5.70 -2.41 10.04
N LEU A 76 -5.19 -2.34 8.80
CA LEU A 76 -4.74 -3.52 8.07
C LEU A 76 -3.53 -4.18 8.74
N ILE A 77 -2.56 -3.40 9.23
CA ILE A 77 -1.41 -3.93 9.98
C ILE A 77 -1.87 -4.62 11.27
N LEU A 78 -2.74 -3.97 12.05
CA LEU A 78 -3.30 -4.57 13.27
C LEU A 78 -4.06 -5.87 12.96
N GLY A 79 -4.68 -5.95 11.78
CA GLY A 79 -5.34 -7.15 11.29
C GLY A 79 -4.44 -8.38 11.25
N TYR A 80 -3.15 -8.24 10.93
CA TYR A 80 -2.20 -9.35 10.96
C TYR A 80 -1.91 -9.89 12.37
N PHE A 81 -2.02 -9.04 13.40
CA PHE A 81 -1.66 -9.41 14.78
C PHE A 81 -2.87 -9.77 15.65
N GLY A 82 -4.06 -9.23 15.36
CA GLY A 82 -5.22 -9.29 16.26
C GLY A 82 -6.44 -10.03 15.72
N ILE A 83 -6.45 -10.48 14.45
CA ILE A 83 -7.60 -11.17 13.86
C ILE A 83 -7.56 -12.67 14.16
N ASP A 84 -8.72 -13.21 14.56
CA ASP A 84 -8.98 -14.64 14.73
C ASP A 84 -8.55 -15.43 13.48
N ASP A 85 -7.96 -16.60 13.66
CA ASP A 85 -7.51 -17.48 12.57
C ASP A 85 -8.60 -17.74 11.53
N ASN A 86 -9.87 -17.81 11.95
CA ASN A 86 -11.01 -18.02 11.06
C ASN A 86 -11.27 -16.83 10.11
N LEU A 87 -10.85 -15.63 10.49
CA LEU A 87 -11.06 -14.39 9.74
C LEU A 87 -9.82 -13.98 8.93
N LYS A 88 -8.68 -14.65 9.10
CA LYS A 88 -7.45 -14.41 8.31
C LYS A 88 -7.64 -14.51 6.79
N PRO A 89 -8.44 -15.44 6.23
CA PRO A 89 -8.67 -15.48 4.78
C PRO A 89 -9.39 -14.22 4.27
N ILE A 90 -10.38 -13.73 5.03
CA ILE A 90 -11.13 -12.52 4.71
C ILE A 90 -10.21 -11.30 4.78
N HIS A 91 -9.41 -11.20 5.84
CA HIS A 91 -8.43 -10.13 5.99
C HIS A 91 -7.44 -10.07 4.81
N ARG A 92 -6.94 -11.21 4.35
CA ARG A 92 -6.06 -11.30 3.17
C ARG A 92 -6.72 -10.74 1.90
N ILE A 93 -8.01 -11.02 1.70
CA ILE A 93 -8.76 -10.47 0.58
C ILE A 93 -8.85 -8.94 0.71
N PHE A 94 -9.17 -8.41 1.89
CA PHE A 94 -9.19 -6.95 2.11
C PHE A 94 -7.84 -6.30 1.85
N VAL A 95 -6.73 -6.88 2.32
CA VAL A 95 -5.38 -6.36 2.05
C VAL A 95 -5.06 -6.42 0.55
N SER A 96 -5.45 -7.49 -0.14
CA SER A 96 -5.24 -7.60 -1.59
C SER A 96 -6.03 -6.55 -2.38
N LEU A 97 -7.29 -6.29 -2.00
CA LEU A 97 -8.13 -5.26 -2.61
C LEU A 97 -7.56 -3.86 -2.36
N PHE A 98 -7.03 -3.62 -1.17
CA PHE A 98 -6.34 -2.38 -0.85
C PHE A 98 -5.14 -2.15 -1.77
N TYR A 99 -4.28 -3.15 -1.97
CA TYR A 99 -3.16 -3.04 -2.92
C TYR A 99 -3.60 -2.83 -4.37
N LEU A 100 -4.67 -3.50 -4.82
CA LEU A 100 -5.22 -3.26 -6.15
C LEU A 100 -5.71 -1.82 -6.31
N LEU A 101 -6.47 -1.30 -5.33
CA LEU A 101 -6.93 0.10 -5.36
C LEU A 101 -5.75 1.08 -5.35
N ASN A 102 -4.72 0.81 -4.55
CA ASN A 102 -3.52 1.66 -4.48
C ASN A 102 -2.77 1.68 -5.82
N THR A 103 -2.55 0.51 -6.44
CA THR A 103 -1.90 0.40 -7.74
C THR A 103 -2.68 1.08 -8.85
N PHE A 104 -4.01 0.93 -8.91
CA PHE A 104 -4.85 1.65 -9.86
C PHE A 104 -4.75 3.17 -9.69
N GLY A 105 -4.78 3.65 -8.44
CA GLY A 105 -4.59 5.06 -8.12
C GLY A 105 -3.24 5.60 -8.63
N LEU A 106 -2.16 4.86 -8.40
CA LEU A 106 -0.82 5.21 -8.85
C LEU A 106 -0.69 5.21 -10.39
N ILE A 107 -1.30 4.25 -11.08
CA ILE A 107 -1.28 4.18 -12.54
C ILE A 107 -1.98 5.40 -13.17
N ILE A 108 -3.19 5.74 -12.69
CA ILE A 108 -3.94 6.90 -13.18
C ILE A 108 -3.14 8.18 -12.95
N PHE A 109 -2.41 8.29 -11.84
CA PHE A 109 -1.54 9.42 -11.57
C PHE A 109 -0.34 9.50 -12.54
N ILE A 110 0.31 8.38 -12.86
CA ILE A 110 1.44 8.36 -13.81
C ILE A 110 0.99 8.75 -15.23
N LEU A 111 -0.26 8.43 -15.59
CA LEU A 111 -0.82 8.70 -16.91
C LEU A 111 -1.31 10.14 -17.10
N ASN A 112 -1.61 10.86 -16.02
CA ASN A 112 -2.04 12.27 -16.03
C ASN A 112 -0.85 13.23 -15.92
#